data_AF-A0A2J8ADR6-F1
#
_entry.id   AF-A0A2J8ADR6-F1
#
_cell.length_a   1.000
_cell.length_b   1.000
_cell.length_c   1.000
_cell.angle_alpha   90.00
_cell.angle_beta   90.00
_cell.angle_gamma   90.00
#
_symmetry.space_group_name_H-M   'P 1'
#
loop_
_entity.id
_entity.type
_entity.pdbx_description
1 polymer ?
#
loop_
_entity_poly.entity_id
_entity_poly.type
_entity_poly.pdbx_seq_one_letter_code
_entity_poly.pdbx_strand_id
1 'polypeptide(L)'
;LARFAFIPVTDTVFYLLGSGEYDELGLVDVLRVIIQVLRDVLGKAPSAGLLLDKYTKLCLVVDEVINEGLLEAVDKEAIKKGIKGKAAWE
;
A
#
# COMPACT_ATOMS: atom_id res chain seq x y z
N LEU A 1 -8.43 20.33 7.11
CA LEU A 1 -9.54 19.43 6.70
C LEU A 1 -8.94 18.07 6.43
N ALA A 2 -9.51 16.99 6.95
CA ALA A 2 -9.10 15.64 6.56
C ALA A 2 -9.71 15.33 5.18
N ARG A 3 -8.92 14.70 4.32
CA ARG A 3 -9.33 14.23 3.00
C ARG A 3 -9.24 12.71 2.96
N PHE A 4 -10.08 12.07 2.17
CA PHE A 4 -10.06 10.62 2.04
C PHE A 4 -10.12 10.24 0.57
N ALA A 5 -9.45 9.15 0.23
CA ALA A 5 -9.52 8.49 -1.06
C ALA A 5 -9.83 7.02 -0.84
N PHE A 6 -10.50 6.40 -1.80
CA PHE A 6 -10.75 4.97 -1.78
C PHE A 6 -10.69 4.37 -3.18
N ILE A 7 -10.27 3.11 -3.27
CA ILE A 7 -10.24 2.36 -4.51
C ILE A 7 -10.81 0.96 -4.25
N PRO A 8 -11.94 0.58 -4.87
CA PRO A 8 -12.42 -0.79 -4.83
C PRO A 8 -11.56 -1.69 -5.72
N VAL A 9 -11.16 -2.85 -5.20
CA VAL A 9 -10.38 -3.86 -5.92
C VAL A 9 -10.95 -5.24 -5.60
N THR A 10 -11.47 -5.92 -6.63
CA THR A 10 -12.16 -7.21 -6.50
C THR A 10 -13.30 -7.17 -5.46
N ASP A 11 -13.17 -7.88 -4.34
CA ASP A 11 -14.09 -7.94 -3.21
C ASP A 11 -13.63 -7.11 -2.00
N THR A 12 -12.67 -6.19 -2.19
CA THR A 12 -12.12 -5.32 -1.14
C THR A 12 -12.19 -3.85 -1.51
N VAL A 13 -12.12 -2.98 -0.51
CA VAL A 13 -11.99 -1.53 -0.71
C VAL A 13 -10.81 -1.03 0.11
N PHE A 14 -9.86 -0.38 -0.56
CA PHE A 14 -8.73 0.28 0.08
C PHE A 14 -9.11 1.71 0.40
N TYR A 15 -8.80 2.17 1.61
CA TYR A 15 -9.05 3.53 2.07
C TYR A 15 -7.74 4.17 2.51
N LEU A 16 -7.57 5.45 2.19
CA LEU A 16 -6.47 6.25 2.68
C LEU A 16 -7.01 7.60 3.15
N LEU A 17 -6.62 8.00 4.35
CA LEU A 17 -6.97 9.30 4.93
C LEU A 17 -5.71 10.15 5.01
N GLY A 18 -5.79 11.36 4.48
CA GLY A 18 -4.72 12.33 4.46
C GLY A 18 -5.13 13.63 5.14
N SER A 19 -4.14 14.40 5.57
CA SER A 19 -4.32 15.75 6.08
C SER A 19 -3.17 16.65 5.61
N GLY A 20 -3.32 17.96 5.80
CA GLY A 20 -2.28 18.92 5.39
C GLY A 20 -2.17 19.09 3.88
N GLU A 21 -0.99 18.80 3.35
CA GLU A 21 -0.55 19.11 1.98
C GLU A 21 -1.06 18.13 0.91
N TYR A 22 -1.51 16.93 1.31
CA TYR A 22 -2.05 15.96 0.36
C TYR A 22 -3.49 16.33 -0.03
N ASP A 23 -3.72 16.46 -1.34
CA ASP A 23 -5.05 16.58 -1.95
C ASP A 23 -5.64 15.20 -2.29
N GLU A 24 -6.88 15.15 -2.78
CA GLU A 24 -7.53 13.86 -3.10
C GLU A 24 -6.79 13.09 -4.20
N LEU A 25 -6.17 13.77 -5.16
CA LEU A 25 -5.46 13.14 -6.27
C LEU A 25 -4.17 12.46 -5.81
N GLY A 26 -3.38 13.14 -4.98
CA GLY A 26 -2.18 12.57 -4.38
C GLY A 26 -2.48 11.33 -3.53
N LEU A 27 -3.58 11.34 -2.76
CA LEU A 27 -4.00 10.17 -1.99
C LEU A 27 -4.42 9.00 -2.89
N VAL A 28 -5.07 9.26 -4.01
CA VAL A 28 -5.41 8.24 -5.02
C VAL A 28 -4.15 7.65 -5.65
N ASP A 29 -3.14 8.46 -5.95
CA ASP A 29 -1.89 7.98 -6.53
C ASP A 29 -1.10 7.08 -5.55
N VAL A 30 -1.05 7.46 -4.27
CA VAL A 30 -0.46 6.60 -3.22
C VAL A 30 -1.20 5.27 -3.12
N LEU A 31 -2.55 5.29 -3.08
CA LEU A 31 -3.35 4.07 -3.08
C LEU A 31 -3.08 3.19 -4.30
N ARG A 32 -2.95 3.79 -5.49
CA ARG A 32 -2.62 3.07 -6.73
C ARG A 32 -1.27 2.39 -6.64
N VAL A 33 -0.25 3.05 -6.09
CA VAL A 33 1.08 2.47 -5.88
C VAL A 33 0.98 1.26 -4.95
N ILE A 34 0.31 1.39 -3.79
CA ILE A 34 0.12 0.29 -2.84
C ILE A 34 -0.55 -0.91 -3.52
N ILE A 35 -1.66 -0.70 -4.22
CA ILE A 35 -2.41 -1.76 -4.91
C ILE A 35 -1.56 -2.44 -6.00
N GLN A 36 -0.77 -1.66 -6.74
CA GLN A 36 0.11 -2.19 -7.78
C GLN A 36 1.25 -3.01 -7.20
N VAL A 37 1.90 -2.55 -6.14
CA VAL A 37 2.95 -3.32 -5.45
C VAL A 37 2.36 -4.59 -4.85
N LEU A 38 1.19 -4.53 -4.21
CA LEU A 38 0.51 -5.72 -3.70
C LEU A 38 0.22 -6.73 -4.81
N ARG A 39 -0.26 -6.27 -5.97
CA ARG A 39 -0.48 -7.15 -7.13
C ARG A 39 0.80 -7.85 -7.56
N ASP A 40 1.92 -7.14 -7.59
CA ASP A 40 3.22 -7.69 -7.99
C ASP A 40 3.75 -8.69 -6.96
N VAL A 41 3.61 -8.39 -5.67
CA VAL A 41 4.09 -9.23 -4.55
C VAL A 41 3.21 -10.49 -4.36
N LEU A 42 1.91 -10.37 -4.61
CA LEU A 42 0.93 -11.46 -4.48
C LEU A 42 0.78 -12.27 -5.78
N GLY A 43 1.24 -11.75 -6.92
CA GLY A 43 1.15 -12.37 -8.24
C GLY A 43 -0.24 -12.33 -8.89
N LYS A 44 -1.23 -11.74 -8.22
CA LYS A 44 -2.62 -11.57 -8.69
C LYS A 44 -3.28 -10.39 -8.00
N ALA A 45 -4.45 -9.97 -8.46
CA ALA A 45 -5.17 -8.86 -7.85
C ALA A 45 -5.49 -9.14 -6.37
N PRO A 46 -5.32 -8.16 -5.46
CA PRO A 46 -5.61 -8.35 -4.05
C PRO A 46 -7.11 -8.54 -3.85
N SER A 47 -7.46 -9.66 -3.20
CA SER A 47 -8.81 -9.99 -2.71
C SER A 47 -8.79 -10.22 -1.21
N ALA A 48 -9.94 -10.16 -0.56
CA ALA A 48 -10.06 -10.22 0.90
C ALA A 48 -9.38 -11.49 1.46
N GLY A 49 -9.69 -12.64 0.86
CA GLY A 49 -9.10 -13.92 1.27
C GLY A 49 -7.59 -14.00 1.03
N LEU A 50 -7.10 -13.42 -0.07
CA LEU A 50 -5.67 -13.44 -0.38
C LEU A 50 -4.86 -12.51 0.52
N LEU A 51 -5.39 -11.33 0.82
CA LEU A 51 -4.76 -10.39 1.75
C LEU A 51 -4.68 -10.98 3.16
N LEU A 52 -5.70 -11.73 3.59
CA LEU A 52 -5.69 -12.42 4.87
C LEU A 52 -4.67 -13.57 4.88
N ASP A 53 -4.61 -14.38 3.82
CA ASP A 53 -3.63 -15.48 3.69
C ASP A 53 -2.18 -14.97 3.64
N LYS A 54 -1.95 -13.77 3.10
CA LYS A 54 -0.63 -13.14 2.95
C LYS A 54 -0.50 -11.85 3.76
N TYR A 55 -1.09 -11.82 4.95
CA TYR A 55 -1.17 -10.62 5.78
C TYR A 55 0.20 -9.99 6.08
N THR A 56 1.22 -10.81 6.37
CA THR A 56 2.60 -10.32 6.56
C THR A 56 3.11 -9.51 5.38
N LYS A 57 2.87 -9.99 4.15
CA LYS A 57 3.30 -9.28 2.93
C LYS A 57 2.54 -7.97 2.76
N LEU A 58 1.27 -7.93 3.13
CA LEU A 58 0.50 -6.69 3.16
C LEU A 58 1.11 -5.69 4.14
N CYS A 59 1.39 -6.11 5.38
CA CYS A 59 2.02 -5.26 6.39
C CYS A 59 3.35 -4.70 5.90
N LEU A 60 4.23 -5.53 5.31
CA LEU A 60 5.51 -5.08 4.77
C LEU A 60 5.35 -4.05 3.65
N VAL A 61 4.36 -4.21 2.75
CA VAL A 61 4.10 -3.22 1.69
C VAL A 61 3.62 -1.89 2.29
N VAL A 62 2.73 -1.92 3.28
CA VAL A 62 2.23 -0.70 3.91
C VAL A 62 3.36 0.00 4.68
N ASP A 63 4.17 -0.75 5.42
CA ASP A 63 5.29 -0.24 6.22
C ASP A 63 6.37 0.45 5.38
N GLU A 64 6.59 -0.01 4.14
CA GLU A 64 7.51 0.66 3.21
C GLU A 64 6.93 1.92 2.56
N VAL A 65 5.61 2.02 2.44
CA VAL A 65 4.95 3.17 1.80
C VAL A 65 4.66 4.26 2.82
N ILE A 66 4.17 3.87 4.00
CA ILE A 66 3.73 4.76 5.07
C ILE A 66 4.36 4.30 6.39
N ASN A 67 5.19 5.16 6.97
CA ASN A 67 5.81 4.92 8.26
C ASN A 67 5.37 6.01 9.25
N GLU A 68 4.80 5.61 10.38
CA GLU A 68 4.26 6.51 11.41
C GLU A 68 3.33 7.65 10.88
N GLY A 69 2.62 7.38 9.79
CA GLY A 69 1.71 8.34 9.15
C GLY A 69 2.38 9.32 8.17
N LEU A 70 3.69 9.17 7.94
CA LEU A 70 4.44 9.89 6.91
C LEU A 70 4.60 9.02 5.66
N LEU A 71 4.47 9.64 4.50
CA LEU A 71 4.70 8.98 3.22
C LEU A 71 6.22 8.84 3.00
N GLU A 72 6.74 7.62 3.03
CA GLU A 72 8.18 7.37 2.85
C GLU A 72 8.53 7.09 1.39
N ALA A 73 7.81 6.17 0.74
CA ALA A 73 8.12 5.76 -0.62
C ALA A 73 6.87 5.66 -1.49
N VAL A 74 6.94 6.27 -2.68
CA VAL A 74 5.93 6.11 -3.75
C VAL A 74 6.52 5.42 -4.99
N ASP A 75 7.82 5.15 -4.99
CA ASP A 75 8.48 4.41 -6.06
C ASP A 75 8.39 2.90 -5.82
N LYS A 76 7.89 2.18 -6.81
CA LYS A 76 7.64 0.73 -6.69
C LYS A 76 8.91 -0.08 -6.53
N GLU A 77 10.02 0.33 -7.16
CA GLU A 77 11.27 -0.42 -7.08
C GLU A 77 11.91 -0.25 -5.70
N ALA A 78 11.86 0.98 -5.16
CA ALA A 78 12.26 1.28 -3.80
C ALA A 78 11.48 0.43 -2.79
N ILE A 79 10.15 0.41 -2.88
CA ILE A 79 9.27 -0.38 -1.99
C ILE A 79 9.62 -1.87 -2.09
N LYS A 80 9.75 -2.43 -3.31
CA LYS A 80 10.09 -3.85 -3.49
C LYS A 80 11.47 -4.20 -2.92
N LYS A 81 12.44 -3.29 -3.03
CA LYS A 81 13.78 -3.48 -2.47
C LYS A 81 13.74 -3.44 -0.94
N GLY A 82 12.97 -2.53 -0.35
CA GLY A 82 12.74 -2.43 1.08
C GLY A 82 12.09 -3.69 1.65
N ILE A 83 11.01 -4.18 1.04
CA ILE A 83 10.35 -5.44 1.43
C ILE A 83 11.34 -6.61 1.43
N LYS A 84 12.19 -6.75 0.40
CA LYS A 84 13.20 -7.82 0.34
C LYS A 84 14.26 -7.69 1.44
N GLY A 85 14.63 -6.46 1.80
CA GLY A 85 15.56 -6.20 2.89
C GLY A 85 14.97 -6.51 4.27
N LYS A 86 13.68 -6.22 4.49
CA LYS A 86 12.97 -6.51 5.75
C LYS A 86 12.57 -7.98 5.88
N ALA A 87 12.16 -8.62 4.79
CA ALA A 87 11.83 -10.04 4.76
C ALA A 87 13.06 -10.96 4.96
N ALA A 88 14.28 -10.43 4.90
CA ALA A 88 15.49 -11.19 5.23
C ALA A 88 15.64 -11.48 6.73
N TRP A 89 14.79 -10.88 7.58
CA TRP A 89 14.79 -11.04 9.04
C TRP A 89 13.65 -11.95 9.54
N GLU A 90 12.86 -12.53 8.64
CA GLU A 90 11.84 -13.58 8.92
C GLU A 90 12.33 -14.97 8.47
#